data_AF-X0RHG7-F1
#
_entry.id   AF-X0RHG7-F1
#
_cell.length_a   1.000
_cell.length_b   1.000
_cell.length_c   1.000
_cell.angle_alpha   90.00
_cell.angle_beta   90.00
_cell.angle_gamma   90.00
#
_symmetry.space_group_name_H-M   'P 1'
#
loop_
_entity.id
_entity.type
_entity.pdbx_description
1 polymer ?
#
loop_
_entity_poly.entity_id
_entity_poly.type
_entity_poly.pdbx_seq_one_letter_code
_entity_poly.pdbx_strand_id
1 'polypeptide(L)'
;ATSTPGTNEGLLYQWSAAMNNSTTERAQGICPSGWHIPSDCEWMYLENTLGMSTTDQQATGWRASGDVHYDLSSAVPSGTNNSGFTGLLAGYRNTNGSFDNRTSIGLWWSSSATGATTASNRSLRTGPRGVHRTSDNEAFGFSVRCLKD
;
A
#
# COMPACT_ATOMS: atom_id res chain seq x y z
N ALA A 1 -22.40 -6.13 0.56
CA ALA A 1 -21.00 -6.57 0.59
C ALA A 1 -20.70 -7.23 -0.74
N THR A 2 -19.85 -6.62 -1.58
CA THR A 2 -19.37 -7.27 -2.81
C THR A 2 -18.35 -8.32 -2.41
N SER A 3 -18.61 -9.58 -2.71
CA SER A 3 -17.85 -10.76 -2.27
C SER A 3 -16.51 -10.96 -3.01
N THR A 4 -16.16 -10.06 -3.93
CA THR A 4 -14.94 -10.13 -4.74
C THR A 4 -14.46 -8.71 -5.06
N PRO A 5 -13.15 -8.52 -5.32
CA PRO A 5 -12.66 -7.31 -5.96
C PRO A 5 -13.44 -7.03 -7.26
N GLY A 6 -13.76 -5.78 -7.52
CA GLY A 6 -14.42 -5.39 -8.76
C GLY A 6 -13.49 -5.53 -9.95
N THR A 7 -14.07 -5.60 -11.15
CA THR A 7 -13.31 -5.52 -12.40
C THR A 7 -12.38 -4.30 -12.36
N ASN A 8 -11.09 -4.50 -12.61
CA ASN A 8 -10.00 -3.50 -12.62
C ASN A 8 -9.53 -2.96 -11.26
N GLU A 9 -9.80 -3.64 -10.14
CA GLU A 9 -9.31 -3.21 -8.81
C GLU A 9 -8.06 -3.97 -8.32
N GLY A 10 -7.65 -5.00 -9.04
CA GLY A 10 -6.61 -5.92 -8.60
C GLY A 10 -7.12 -6.90 -7.54
N LEU A 11 -6.18 -7.53 -6.83
CA LEU A 11 -6.45 -8.53 -5.80
C LEU A 11 -5.94 -8.05 -4.44
N LEU A 12 -6.57 -8.55 -3.37
CA LEU A 12 -6.23 -8.27 -2.00
C LEU A 12 -5.65 -9.53 -1.35
N TYR A 13 -4.45 -9.41 -0.80
CA TYR A 13 -3.66 -10.52 -0.28
C TYR A 13 -3.43 -10.36 1.21
N GLN A 14 -3.63 -11.43 1.98
CA GLN A 14 -2.99 -11.55 3.29
C GLN A 14 -1.47 -11.48 3.12
N TRP A 15 -0.76 -10.97 4.13
CA TRP A 15 0.66 -10.65 3.96
C TRP A 15 1.50 -11.89 3.65
N SER A 16 1.25 -13.02 4.31
CA SER A 16 1.91 -14.30 4.02
C SER A 16 1.66 -14.77 2.58
N ALA A 17 0.47 -14.54 2.03
CA ALA A 17 0.18 -14.84 0.64
C ALA A 17 0.94 -13.90 -0.30
N ALA A 18 0.94 -12.59 -0.03
CA ALA A 18 1.68 -11.59 -0.80
C ALA A 18 3.19 -11.88 -0.84
N MET A 19 3.75 -12.29 0.30
CA MET A 19 5.16 -12.61 0.46
C MET A 19 5.52 -14.04 0.05
N ASN A 20 4.56 -14.85 -0.40
CA ASN A 20 4.74 -16.27 -0.70
C ASN A 20 5.43 -17.02 0.46
N ASN A 21 4.94 -16.79 1.69
CA ASN A 21 5.46 -17.28 2.96
C ASN A 21 6.91 -16.88 3.30
N SER A 22 7.52 -15.97 2.55
CA SER A 22 8.79 -15.36 2.93
C SER A 22 8.59 -14.32 4.02
N THR A 23 9.59 -14.15 4.89
CA THR A 23 9.68 -13.04 5.83
C THR A 23 10.85 -12.12 5.51
N THR A 24 11.55 -12.38 4.41
CA THR A 24 12.68 -11.57 3.96
C THR A 24 12.16 -10.30 3.29
N GLU A 25 12.66 -9.15 3.74
CA GLU A 25 12.38 -7.88 3.09
C GLU A 25 12.85 -7.92 1.63
N ARG A 26 12.08 -7.32 0.71
CA ARG A 26 12.30 -7.39 -0.75
C ARG A 26 12.28 -8.81 -1.32
N ALA A 27 11.54 -9.74 -0.71
CA ALA A 27 11.28 -11.02 -1.34
C ALA A 27 10.47 -10.85 -2.64
N GLN A 28 10.66 -11.75 -3.60
CA GLN A 28 9.84 -11.82 -4.81
C GLN A 28 8.34 -11.89 -4.47
N GLY A 29 7.98 -12.72 -3.49
CA GLY A 29 6.60 -12.95 -3.12
C GLY A 29 5.77 -13.42 -4.33
N ILE A 30 4.60 -12.81 -4.51
CA ILE A 30 3.71 -13.05 -5.66
C ILE A 30 4.14 -12.33 -6.94
N CYS A 31 5.21 -11.53 -6.90
CA CYS A 31 5.66 -10.78 -8.06
C CYS A 31 6.27 -11.71 -9.13
N PRO A 32 6.30 -11.27 -10.40
CA PRO A 32 7.03 -11.96 -11.45
C PRO A 32 8.52 -12.10 -11.11
N SER A 33 9.20 -13.06 -11.73
CA SER A 33 10.65 -13.19 -11.58
C SER A 33 11.40 -11.91 -12.01
N GLY A 34 12.40 -11.52 -11.22
CA GLY A 34 13.14 -10.25 -11.38
C GLY A 34 12.39 -9.03 -10.83
N TRP A 35 11.37 -9.24 -10.01
CA TRP A 35 10.64 -8.22 -9.28
C TRP A 35 10.47 -8.65 -7.83
N HIS A 36 10.28 -7.69 -6.93
CA HIS A 36 10.03 -7.91 -5.51
C HIS A 36 8.88 -7.08 -4.96
N ILE A 37 8.40 -7.48 -3.78
CA ILE A 37 7.45 -6.70 -2.98
C ILE A 37 8.24 -5.54 -2.33
N PRO A 38 7.86 -4.27 -2.54
CA PRO A 38 8.60 -3.13 -2.02
C PRO A 38 8.73 -3.14 -0.50
N SER A 39 9.92 -2.80 -0.02
CA SER A 39 10.20 -2.51 1.38
C SER A 39 9.60 -1.17 1.83
N ASP A 40 9.53 -0.96 3.15
CA ASP A 40 9.13 0.31 3.75
C ASP A 40 10.10 1.44 3.35
N CYS A 41 11.39 1.13 3.23
CA CYS A 41 12.41 2.04 2.72
C CYS A 41 12.17 2.44 1.25
N GLU A 42 11.78 1.51 0.39
CA GLU A 42 11.47 1.81 -1.02
C GLU A 42 10.17 2.61 -1.16
N TRP A 43 9.19 2.36 -0.29
CA TRP A 43 8.02 3.22 -0.16
C TRP A 43 8.41 4.64 0.25
N MET A 44 9.27 4.80 1.26
CA MET A 44 9.78 6.10 1.66
C MET A 44 10.51 6.78 0.49
N TYR A 45 11.32 6.05 -0.27
CA TYR A 45 12.01 6.59 -1.45
C TYR A 45 11.00 7.15 -2.48
N LEU A 46 9.97 6.38 -2.84
CA LEU A 46 8.89 6.84 -3.71
C LEU A 46 8.25 8.13 -3.16
N GLU A 47 7.87 8.14 -1.88
CA GLU A 47 7.27 9.31 -1.24
C GLU A 47 8.17 10.55 -1.32
N ASN A 48 9.49 10.39 -1.14
CA ASN A 48 10.44 11.50 -1.26
C ASN A 48 10.53 12.04 -2.68
N THR A 49 10.53 11.17 -3.69
CA THR A 49 10.53 11.62 -5.10
C THR A 49 9.31 12.47 -5.46
N LEU A 50 8.23 12.36 -4.68
CA LEU A 50 6.99 13.13 -4.80
C LEU A 50 6.92 14.31 -3.81
N GLY A 51 8.05 14.68 -3.22
CA GLY A 51 8.20 15.86 -2.37
C GLY A 51 7.93 15.65 -0.88
N MET A 52 7.80 14.41 -0.39
CA MET A 52 7.71 14.19 1.06
C MET A 52 9.01 14.59 1.74
N SER A 53 8.91 15.41 2.79
CA SER A 53 10.06 15.81 3.60
C SER A 53 10.62 14.63 4.39
N THR A 54 11.92 14.65 4.67
CA THR A 54 12.60 13.61 5.46
C THR A 54 12.01 13.46 6.87
N THR A 55 11.56 14.57 7.47
CA THR A 55 10.86 14.55 8.76
C THR A 55 9.56 13.77 8.68
N ASP A 56 8.74 14.01 7.66
CA ASP A 56 7.50 13.27 7.46
C ASP A 56 7.78 11.80 7.15
N GLN A 57 8.77 11.48 6.29
CA GLN A 57 9.08 10.10 5.95
C GLN A 57 9.36 9.22 7.18
N GLN A 58 10.02 9.77 8.21
CA GLN A 58 10.33 9.05 9.45
C GLN A 58 9.12 8.88 10.37
N ALA A 59 8.08 9.69 10.21
CA ALA A 59 6.87 9.60 11.02
C ALA A 59 5.99 8.38 10.65
N THR A 60 5.08 8.04 11.54
CA THR A 60 3.95 7.14 11.29
C THR A 60 2.65 7.94 11.32
N GLY A 61 1.55 7.35 10.88
CA GLY A 61 0.28 8.05 10.77
C GLY A 61 0.17 8.85 9.47
N TRP A 62 -0.69 9.88 9.49
CA TRP A 62 -0.97 10.74 8.33
C TRP A 62 0.16 11.74 8.10
N ARG A 63 0.73 11.69 6.89
CA ARG A 63 1.85 12.55 6.47
C ARG A 63 1.50 13.23 5.16
N ALA A 64 1.70 14.54 5.06
CA ALA A 64 1.09 15.34 4.00
C ALA A 64 2.01 16.43 3.41
N SER A 65 3.31 16.41 3.69
CA SER A 65 4.28 17.23 2.93
C SER A 65 4.39 16.76 1.48
N GLY A 66 4.68 17.70 0.58
CA GLY A 66 4.68 17.47 -0.88
C GLY A 66 3.28 17.24 -1.46
N ASP A 67 3.22 16.71 -2.67
CA ASP A 67 1.95 16.39 -3.36
C ASP A 67 1.75 14.88 -3.53
N VAL A 68 2.49 14.09 -2.74
CA VAL A 68 2.47 12.62 -2.69
C VAL A 68 1.07 12.02 -2.77
N HIS A 69 0.12 12.57 -2.01
CA HIS A 69 -1.26 12.08 -2.00
C HIS A 69 -1.92 12.17 -3.39
N TYR A 70 -1.79 13.31 -4.05
CA TYR A 70 -2.38 13.58 -5.36
C TYR A 70 -1.60 12.86 -6.47
N ASP A 71 -0.28 12.81 -6.35
CA ASP A 71 0.58 12.24 -7.38
C ASP A 71 0.56 10.70 -7.39
N LEU A 72 0.09 10.03 -6.33
CA LEU A 72 -0.02 8.57 -6.28
C LEU A 72 -1.30 8.02 -6.92
N SER A 73 -2.37 8.81 -7.10
CA SER A 73 -3.65 8.27 -7.58
C SER A 73 -4.52 9.34 -8.21
N SER A 74 -5.26 8.97 -9.27
CA SER A 74 -6.35 9.78 -9.83
C SER A 74 -7.70 9.53 -9.16
N ALA A 75 -7.78 8.55 -8.25
CA ALA A 75 -9.01 8.17 -7.57
C ALA A 75 -9.26 8.94 -6.26
N VAL A 76 -8.28 9.71 -5.79
CA VAL A 76 -8.45 10.67 -4.68
C VAL A 76 -8.91 12.03 -5.22
N PRO A 77 -9.58 12.87 -4.42
CA PRO A 77 -9.93 14.23 -4.83
C PRO A 77 -8.69 15.01 -5.27
N SER A 78 -8.77 15.68 -6.42
CA SER A 78 -7.65 16.41 -7.05
C SER A 78 -6.44 15.53 -7.41
N GLY A 79 -6.62 14.21 -7.47
CA GLY A 79 -5.59 13.26 -7.84
C GLY A 79 -5.09 13.43 -9.28
N THR A 80 -3.79 13.65 -9.43
CA THR A 80 -3.11 13.86 -10.72
C THR A 80 -2.47 12.57 -11.24
N ASN A 81 -2.08 11.66 -10.33
CA ASN A 81 -1.32 10.46 -10.64
C ASN A 81 0.00 10.73 -11.40
N ASN A 82 0.67 11.86 -11.16
CA ASN A 82 1.91 12.21 -11.89
C ASN A 82 3.04 11.20 -11.69
N SER A 83 3.00 10.41 -10.61
CA SER A 83 3.97 9.32 -10.38
C SER A 83 3.80 8.12 -11.31
N GLY A 84 2.63 7.96 -11.94
CA GLY A 84 2.24 6.75 -12.66
C GLY A 84 1.87 5.57 -11.75
N PHE A 85 1.94 5.70 -10.42
CA PHE A 85 1.66 4.64 -9.46
C PHE A 85 0.25 4.05 -9.59
N THR A 86 -0.72 4.88 -9.98
CA THR A 86 -2.11 4.52 -10.27
C THR A 86 -2.76 3.82 -9.08
N GLY A 87 -2.67 4.43 -7.90
CA GLY A 87 -3.13 3.85 -6.63
C GLY A 87 -4.63 3.62 -6.59
N LEU A 88 -5.06 2.37 -6.80
CA LEU A 88 -6.47 1.99 -6.78
C LEU A 88 -7.02 1.96 -5.34
N LEU A 89 -8.20 2.55 -5.14
CA LEU A 89 -8.90 2.53 -3.86
C LEU A 89 -9.74 1.26 -3.70
N ALA A 90 -9.09 0.11 -3.73
CA ALA A 90 -9.73 -1.22 -3.73
C ALA A 90 -10.32 -1.63 -2.35
N GLY A 91 -10.13 -0.82 -1.32
CA GLY A 91 -10.48 -1.17 0.05
C GLY A 91 -9.54 -2.23 0.63
N TYR A 92 -10.06 -3.05 1.53
CA TYR A 92 -9.33 -4.17 2.12
C TYR A 92 -10.24 -5.34 2.45
N ARG A 93 -9.63 -6.51 2.63
CA ARG A 93 -10.27 -7.69 3.19
C ARG A 93 -10.02 -7.74 4.70
N ASN A 94 -11.09 -7.84 5.47
CA ASN A 94 -11.05 -7.98 6.92
C ASN A 94 -10.64 -9.41 7.34
N THR A 95 -10.27 -9.60 8.60
CA THR A 95 -9.81 -10.92 9.10
C THR A 95 -10.93 -11.97 9.09
N ASN A 96 -12.18 -11.53 9.25
CA ASN A 96 -13.38 -12.37 9.11
C ASN A 96 -13.77 -12.68 7.64
N GLY A 97 -13.04 -12.13 6.67
CA GLY A 97 -13.27 -12.31 5.25
C GLY A 97 -14.24 -11.32 4.58
N SER A 98 -14.80 -10.35 5.31
CA SER A 98 -15.55 -9.26 4.70
C SER A 98 -14.64 -8.33 3.89
N PHE A 99 -15.23 -7.59 2.95
CA PHE A 99 -14.54 -6.57 2.16
C PHE A 99 -15.14 -5.21 2.49
N ASP A 100 -14.27 -4.26 2.85
CA ASP A 100 -14.67 -2.97 3.41
C ASP A 100 -13.98 -1.81 2.66
N ASN A 101 -14.62 -0.63 2.70
CA ASN A 101 -14.03 0.65 2.26
C ASN A 101 -13.59 0.76 0.79
N ARG A 102 -14.14 -0.08 -0.08
CA ARG A 102 -13.99 0.01 -1.52
C ARG A 102 -14.35 1.42 -2.02
N THR A 103 -13.62 1.91 -3.03
CA THR A 103 -13.72 3.28 -3.60
C THR A 103 -13.32 4.42 -2.67
N SER A 104 -13.03 4.16 -1.39
CA SER A 104 -12.74 5.18 -0.38
C SER A 104 -11.32 5.08 0.19
N ILE A 105 -10.74 3.88 0.20
CA ILE A 105 -9.40 3.61 0.76
C ILE A 105 -8.61 2.72 -0.21
N GLY A 106 -7.34 3.03 -0.42
CA GLY A 106 -6.37 2.11 -1.02
C GLY A 106 -5.32 1.76 0.03
N LEU A 107 -5.02 0.47 0.16
CA LEU A 107 -4.04 -0.06 1.11
C LEU A 107 -3.06 -0.96 0.37
N TRP A 108 -1.77 -0.80 0.66
CA TRP A 108 -0.71 -1.61 0.06
C TRP A 108 0.23 -2.15 1.12
N TRP A 109 0.48 -3.46 1.06
CA TRP A 109 1.52 -4.08 1.87
C TRP A 109 2.93 -3.60 1.47
N SER A 110 3.79 -3.48 2.47
CA SER A 110 5.25 -3.52 2.31
C SER A 110 5.76 -4.93 2.66
N SER A 111 6.93 -5.31 2.16
CA SER A 111 7.65 -6.52 2.58
C SER A 111 8.25 -6.45 3.98
N SER A 112 8.19 -5.28 4.64
CA SER A 112 8.83 -5.07 5.94
C SER A 112 7.94 -5.57 7.07
N ALA A 113 8.31 -6.70 7.66
CA ALA A 113 7.73 -7.16 8.91
C ALA A 113 8.09 -6.17 10.05
N THR A 114 7.14 -5.94 10.93
CA THR A 114 7.25 -4.99 12.06
C THR A 114 7.02 -5.66 13.42
N GLY A 115 6.69 -6.96 13.40
CA GLY A 115 6.46 -7.80 14.57
C GLY A 115 6.24 -9.25 14.13
N ALA A 116 5.84 -10.11 15.07
CA ALA A 116 5.61 -11.53 14.78
C ALA A 116 4.34 -11.82 13.95
N THR A 117 3.41 -10.86 13.88
CA THR A 117 2.11 -10.99 13.19
C THR A 117 1.70 -9.69 12.50
N THR A 118 2.63 -8.75 12.33
CA THR A 118 2.34 -7.42 11.80
C THR A 118 3.38 -6.96 10.80
N ALA A 119 2.92 -6.31 9.74
CA ALA A 119 3.75 -5.76 8.67
C ALA A 119 3.39 -4.31 8.39
N SER A 120 4.37 -3.57 7.83
CA SER A 120 4.15 -2.19 7.42
C SER A 120 3.25 -2.10 6.20
N ASN A 121 2.44 -1.04 6.12
CA ASN A 121 1.64 -0.72 4.95
C ASN A 121 1.58 0.78 4.70
N ARG A 122 1.04 1.14 3.52
CA ARG A 122 0.64 2.50 3.16
C ARG A 122 -0.84 2.53 2.83
N SER A 123 -1.49 3.65 3.17
CA SER A 123 -2.84 3.91 2.67
C SER A 123 -3.09 5.33 2.20
N LEU A 124 -3.98 5.41 1.20
CA LEU A 124 -4.58 6.62 0.66
C LEU A 124 -6.08 6.57 0.95
N ARG A 125 -6.69 7.74 1.16
CA ARG A 125 -8.13 7.86 1.39
C ARG A 125 -8.70 9.05 0.62
N THR A 126 -9.99 9.00 0.26
CA THR A 126 -10.66 10.15 -0.37
C THR A 126 -10.88 11.34 0.57
N GLY A 127 -10.74 11.15 1.88
CA GLY A 127 -10.98 12.20 2.89
C GLY A 127 -9.72 13.02 3.23
N PRO A 128 -8.88 12.55 4.17
CA PRO A 128 -7.69 13.28 4.59
C PRO A 128 -6.62 13.30 3.48
N ARG A 129 -6.04 14.47 3.25
CA ARG A 129 -4.82 14.62 2.43
C ARG A 129 -3.66 13.90 3.11
N GLY A 130 -2.87 13.19 2.32
CA GLY A 130 -1.60 12.59 2.74
C GLY A 130 -1.52 11.08 2.51
N VAL A 131 -0.41 10.49 2.92
CA VAL A 131 -0.20 9.04 2.92
C VAL A 131 -0.07 8.56 4.36
N HIS A 132 -0.94 7.64 4.75
CA HIS A 132 -0.89 7.05 6.07
C HIS A 132 0.08 5.87 6.10
N ARG A 133 1.06 5.89 6.99
CA ARG A 133 2.00 4.78 7.25
C ARG A 133 1.67 4.14 8.58
N THR A 134 1.46 2.83 8.61
CA THR A 134 1.18 2.09 9.85
C THR A 134 1.70 0.66 9.77
N SER A 135 1.56 -0.05 10.88
CA SER A 135 1.73 -1.49 11.02
C SER A 135 0.36 -2.11 11.27
N ASP A 136 -0.02 -3.12 10.50
CA ASP A 136 -1.29 -3.83 10.64
C ASP A 136 -1.08 -5.33 10.73
N ASN A 137 -2.09 -6.02 11.27
CA ASN A 137 -2.09 -7.48 11.38
C ASN A 137 -2.05 -8.14 9.99
N GLU A 138 -1.16 -9.12 9.83
CA GLU A 138 -0.92 -9.83 8.56
C GLU A 138 -2.12 -10.62 8.03
N ALA A 139 -3.15 -10.84 8.85
CA ALA A 139 -4.41 -11.48 8.48
C ALA A 139 -5.38 -10.56 7.71
N PHE A 140 -5.12 -9.25 7.64
CA PHE A 140 -5.83 -8.36 6.71
C PHE A 140 -5.37 -8.62 5.28
N GLY A 141 -6.27 -8.40 4.32
CA GLY A 141 -5.93 -8.46 2.90
C GLY A 141 -5.80 -7.07 2.28
N PHE A 142 -4.60 -6.71 1.82
CA PHE A 142 -4.32 -5.43 1.15
C PHE A 142 -3.79 -5.66 -0.28
N SER A 143 -3.76 -4.59 -1.08
CA SER A 143 -3.19 -4.64 -2.41
C SER A 143 -1.67 -4.81 -2.33
N VAL A 144 -1.07 -5.21 -3.44
CA VAL A 144 0.39 -5.38 -3.59
C VAL A 144 0.84 -4.66 -4.84
N ARG A 145 2.05 -4.10 -4.78
CA ARG A 145 2.79 -3.65 -5.95
C ARG A 145 4.10 -4.42 -6.05
N CYS A 146 4.61 -4.52 -7.27
CA CYS A 146 5.88 -5.14 -7.55
C CYS A 146 6.84 -4.07 -8.05
N LEU A 147 8.08 -4.09 -7.55
CA LEU A 147 9.16 -3.25 -8.03
C LEU A 147 10.21 -4.12 -8.72
N LYS A 148 10.72 -3.65 -9.86
CA LYS A 148 11.71 -4.40 -10.64
C LYS A 148 13.09 -4.28 -9.96
N ASP A 149 13.85 -5.37 -9.96
CA ASP A 149 15.24 -5.40 -9.51
C ASP A 149 16.20 -4.67 -10.45
#